data_AF-A0A1J3FRN7-F1
#
_entry.id   AF-A0A1J3FRN7-F1
#
_cell.length_a   1.000
_cell.length_b   1.000
_cell.length_c   1.000
_cell.angle_alpha   90.00
_cell.angle_beta   90.00
_cell.angle_gamma   90.00
#
_symmetry.space_group_name_H-M   'P 1'
#
loop_
_entity.id
_entity.type
_entity.pdbx_description
1 polymer ?
#
loop_
_entity_poly.entity_id
_entity_poly.type
_entity_poly.pdbx_seq_one_letter_code
_entity_poly.pdbx_strand_id
1 'polypeptide(L)'
;GEDREEYLVGTWLGKQSVEEDRESAISMARKMVESMKFMPAQARIYEGKEPIQFFVIMQSFITFKGGRSDAFKKYIAENEVPDTTYDAEGVALFRVQGSGPENMQAIQIEAVS
;
A
#
# COMPACT_ATOMS: atom_id res chain seq x y z
N GLY A 1 33.63 2.96 0.88
CA GLY A 1 33.14 3.94 1.85
C GLY A 1 33.22 5.29 1.19
N GLU A 2 32.16 5.67 0.51
CA GLU A 2 31.85 7.06 0.22
C GLU A 2 30.45 7.24 0.80
N ASP A 3 30.26 8.25 1.65
CA ASP A 3 28.97 8.63 2.20
C ASP A 3 28.10 9.20 1.08
N ARG A 4 27.60 8.32 0.21
CA ARG A 4 26.67 8.66 -0.85
C ARG A 4 25.26 8.40 -0.36
N GLU A 5 24.43 9.42 -0.35
CA GLU A 5 23.00 9.25 -0.10
C GLU A 5 22.37 8.42 -1.22
N GLU A 6 21.73 7.31 -0.85
CA GLU A 6 20.93 6.48 -1.73
C GLU A 6 19.44 6.75 -1.49
N TYR A 7 18.68 6.81 -2.58
CA TYR A 7 17.25 7.12 -2.53
C TYR A 7 16.42 5.96 -3.05
N LEU A 8 15.25 5.76 -2.47
CA LEU A 8 14.26 4.79 -2.93
C LEU A 8 12.93 5.51 -3.21
N VAL A 9 12.37 5.30 -4.39
CA VAL A 9 11.01 5.72 -4.73
C VAL A 9 10.15 4.46 -4.87
N GLY A 10 9.23 4.26 -3.92
CA GLY A 10 8.37 3.08 -3.87
C GLY A 10 6.92 3.39 -4.21
N THR A 11 6.25 2.44 -4.87
CA THR A 11 4.78 2.36 -4.94
C THR A 11 4.34 1.12 -4.18
N TRP A 12 3.38 1.26 -3.26
CA TRP A 12 2.71 0.15 -2.60
C TRP A 12 1.30 0.02 -3.14
N LEU A 13 0.93 -1.16 -3.64
CA LEU A 13 -0.31 -1.41 -4.35
C LEU A 13 -1.17 -2.40 -3.55
N GLY A 14 -2.26 -1.89 -2.98
CA GLY A 14 -3.25 -2.69 -2.23
C GLY A 14 -3.98 -3.68 -3.12
N LYS A 15 -4.44 -4.81 -2.57
CA LYS A 15 -5.16 -5.85 -3.34
C LYS A 15 -6.45 -5.32 -3.98
N GLN A 16 -7.10 -4.35 -3.34
CA GLN A 16 -8.34 -3.74 -3.82
C GLN A 16 -8.10 -2.45 -4.63
N SER A 17 -6.85 -2.07 -4.88
CA SER A 17 -6.54 -0.91 -5.71
C SER A 17 -6.96 -1.15 -7.17
N VAL A 18 -7.66 -0.18 -7.74
CA VAL A 18 -8.13 -0.24 -9.14
C VAL A 18 -7.01 0.10 -10.11
N GLU A 19 -7.18 -0.25 -11.39
CA GLU A 19 -6.16 -0.01 -12.42
C GLU A 19 -5.76 1.47 -12.52
N GLU A 20 -6.74 2.36 -12.59
CA GLU A 20 -6.53 3.81 -12.69
C GLU A 20 -5.65 4.37 -11.55
N ASP A 21 -5.92 3.97 -10.31
CA ASP A 21 -5.11 4.39 -9.15
C ASP A 21 -3.69 3.83 -9.21
N ARG A 22 -3.54 2.56 -9.63
CA ARG A 22 -2.24 1.91 -9.76
C ARG A 22 -1.40 2.59 -10.84
N GLU A 23 -1.98 2.87 -12.00
CA GLU A 23 -1.32 3.59 -13.09
C GLU A 23 -0.92 5.00 -12.67
N SER A 24 -1.81 5.70 -11.97
CA SER A 24 -1.55 7.04 -11.43
C SER A 24 -0.37 7.03 -10.45
N ALA A 25 -0.32 6.07 -9.52
CA ALA A 25 0.79 5.92 -8.56
C ALA A 25 2.13 5.65 -9.27
N ILE A 26 2.14 4.80 -10.30
CA ILE A 26 3.36 4.45 -11.06
C ILE A 26 3.84 5.63 -11.90
N SER A 27 2.91 6.34 -12.54
CA SER A 27 3.20 7.57 -13.28
C SER A 27 3.82 8.63 -12.38
N MET A 28 3.28 8.79 -11.16
CA MET A 28 3.84 9.70 -10.17
C MET A 28 5.25 9.28 -9.73
N ALA A 29 5.45 8.01 -9.38
CA ALA A 29 6.77 7.49 -9.01
C ALA A 29 7.80 7.68 -10.13
N ARG A 30 7.41 7.44 -11.38
CA ARG A 30 8.26 7.70 -12.55
C ARG A 30 8.68 9.16 -12.64
N LYS A 31 7.73 10.10 -12.52
CA LYS A 31 8.01 11.54 -12.53
C LYS A 31 8.96 11.96 -11.40
N MET A 32 8.83 11.35 -10.21
CA MET A 32 9.74 11.59 -9.09
C MET A 32 11.16 11.09 -9.38
N VAL A 33 11.30 9.89 -9.95
CA VAL A 33 12.63 9.37 -10.35
C VAL A 33 13.26 10.25 -11.43
N GLU A 34 12.47 10.68 -12.43
CA GLU A 34 12.90 11.59 -13.48
C GLU A 34 13.39 12.94 -12.92
N SER A 35 12.65 13.54 -11.98
CA SER A 35 13.05 14.82 -11.36
C SER A 35 14.30 14.71 -10.48
N MET A 36 14.57 13.53 -9.93
CA MET A 36 15.78 13.20 -9.18
C MET A 36 16.93 12.68 -10.06
N LYS A 37 16.90 13.00 -11.37
CA LYS A 37 17.93 12.64 -12.35
C LYS A 37 18.19 11.13 -12.40
N PHE A 38 17.16 10.32 -12.17
CA PHE A 38 17.21 8.86 -12.16
C PHE A 38 18.21 8.26 -11.14
N MET A 39 18.58 9.00 -10.11
CA MET A 39 19.42 8.49 -9.03
C MET A 39 18.70 7.50 -8.10
N PRO A 40 17.40 7.66 -7.76
CA PRO A 40 16.74 6.72 -6.88
C PRO A 40 16.52 5.35 -7.52
N ALA A 41 16.62 4.30 -6.71
CA ALA A 41 16.05 3.01 -7.06
C ALA A 41 14.51 3.10 -7.06
N GLN A 42 13.85 2.44 -8.02
CA GLN A 42 12.39 2.39 -8.07
C GLN A 42 11.88 1.02 -7.63
N ALA A 43 10.94 1.00 -6.69
CA ALA A 43 10.30 -0.23 -6.19
C ALA A 43 8.79 -0.24 -6.45
N ARG A 44 8.28 -1.41 -6.80
CA ARG A 44 6.84 -1.69 -6.92
C ARG A 44 6.51 -2.85 -6.00
N ILE A 45 5.74 -2.56 -4.98
CA ILE A 45 5.45 -3.45 -3.87
C ILE A 45 3.96 -3.74 -3.90
N TYR A 46 3.59 -5.02 -3.82
CA TYR A 46 2.20 -5.45 -3.82
C TYR A 46 1.82 -5.93 -2.42
N GLU A 47 0.59 -5.67 -2.00
CA GLU A 47 0.10 -6.11 -0.71
C GLU A 47 0.26 -7.63 -0.50
N GLY A 48 0.90 -8.01 0.60
CA GLY A 48 1.24 -9.40 0.94
C GLY A 48 2.50 -9.92 0.23
N LYS A 49 3.21 -9.07 -0.50
CA LYS A 49 4.51 -9.33 -1.16
C LYS A 49 5.55 -8.26 -0.78
N GLU A 50 5.39 -7.67 0.40
CA GLU A 50 6.34 -6.69 0.94
C GLU A 50 7.69 -7.35 1.26
N PRO A 51 8.81 -6.79 0.77
CA PRO A 51 10.13 -7.25 1.17
C PRO A 51 10.42 -6.83 2.62
N ILE A 52 11.35 -7.51 3.30
CA ILE A 52 11.67 -7.20 4.71
C ILE A 52 12.11 -5.73 4.91
N GLN A 53 12.81 -5.16 3.93
CA GLN A 53 13.25 -3.76 3.94
C GLN A 53 12.09 -2.77 4.00
N PHE A 54 10.91 -3.13 3.46
CA PHE A 54 9.71 -2.28 3.53
C PHE A 54 9.26 -2.09 4.98
N PHE A 55 9.26 -3.16 5.77
CA PHE A 55 8.85 -3.10 7.17
C PHE A 55 9.87 -2.35 8.04
N VAL A 56 11.17 -2.45 7.71
CA VAL A 56 12.21 -1.63 8.36
C VAL A 56 11.98 -0.13 8.11
N ILE A 57 11.57 0.26 6.89
CA ILE A 57 11.28 1.66 6.54
C ILE A 57 10.00 2.14 7.24
N MET A 58 8.93 1.35 7.21
CA MET A 58 7.63 1.76 7.74
C MET A 58 7.53 1.66 9.26
N GLN A 59 8.28 0.75 9.89
CA GLN A 59 8.29 0.38 11.32
C GLN A 59 6.95 -0.17 11.86
N SER A 60 5.83 0.42 11.45
CA SER A 60 4.47 -0.01 11.75
C SER A 60 3.64 0.14 10.49
N PHE A 61 3.04 -0.96 10.04
CA PHE A 61 2.22 -0.98 8.83
C PHE A 61 0.84 -1.57 9.12
N ILE A 62 -0.20 -0.76 8.91
CA ILE A 62 -1.60 -1.12 9.17
C ILE A 62 -2.36 -1.00 7.85
N THR A 63 -2.91 -2.12 7.37
CA THR A 63 -3.66 -2.19 6.12
C THR A 63 -5.14 -2.34 6.42
N PHE A 64 -5.94 -1.41 5.90
CA PHE A 64 -7.40 -1.45 5.93
C PHE A 64 -7.94 -2.03 4.63
N LYS A 65 -9.16 -2.57 4.69
CA LYS A 65 -9.91 -3.01 3.50
C LYS A 65 -10.56 -1.82 2.79
N GLY A 66 -10.87 -2.04 1.52
CA GLY A 66 -11.54 -1.11 0.63
C GLY A 66 -10.64 -0.02 0.07
N GLY A 67 -11.21 1.15 -0.20
CA GLY A 67 -10.54 2.24 -0.90
C GLY A 67 -11.33 3.54 -0.80
N ARG A 68 -10.64 4.67 -0.94
CA ARG A 68 -11.26 6.01 -0.76
C ARG A 68 -11.23 6.89 -2.02
N SER A 69 -10.49 6.47 -3.05
CA SER A 69 -10.40 7.20 -4.31
C SER A 69 -11.73 7.23 -5.04
N ASP A 70 -11.94 8.25 -5.86
CA ASP A 70 -13.14 8.36 -6.68
C ASP A 70 -13.18 7.26 -7.75
N ALA A 71 -12.01 6.87 -8.28
CA ALA A 71 -11.88 5.74 -9.20
C ALA A 71 -12.32 4.42 -8.55
N PHE A 72 -11.93 4.16 -7.30
CA PHE A 72 -12.39 2.99 -6.55
C PHE A 72 -13.90 3.01 -6.31
N LYS A 73 -14.45 4.14 -5.83
CA LYS A 73 -15.90 4.30 -5.59
C LYS A 73 -16.72 4.09 -6.86
N LYS A 74 -16.23 4.62 -7.98
CA LYS A 74 -16.83 4.41 -9.30
C LYS A 74 -16.79 2.94 -9.69
N TYR A 75 -15.62 2.30 -9.56
CA TYR A 75 -15.45 0.88 -9.88
C TYR A 75 -16.41 -0.02 -9.10
N ILE A 76 -16.54 0.15 -7.78
CA ILE A 76 -17.43 -0.70 -6.98
C ILE A 76 -18.90 -0.47 -7.33
N ALA A 77 -19.30 0.76 -7.66
CA ALA A 77 -20.66 1.09 -8.09
C ALA A 77 -21.00 0.49 -9.46
N GLU A 78 -20.06 0.56 -10.42
CA GLU A 78 -20.25 0.03 -11.78
C GLU A 78 -20.21 -1.51 -11.85
N ASN A 79 -19.48 -2.16 -10.93
CA ASN A 79 -19.29 -3.61 -10.92
C ASN A 79 -20.12 -4.32 -9.83
N GLU A 80 -21.00 -3.58 -9.13
CA GLU A 80 -21.84 -4.10 -8.03
C GLU A 80 -21.03 -4.83 -6.95
N VAL A 81 -19.79 -4.39 -6.71
CA VAL A 81 -18.91 -4.96 -5.68
C VAL A 81 -19.28 -4.35 -4.33
N PRO A 82 -19.45 -5.15 -3.26
CA PRO A 82 -19.72 -4.61 -1.93
C PRO A 82 -18.63 -3.63 -1.49
N ASP A 83 -19.04 -2.46 -0.99
CA ASP A 83 -18.10 -1.55 -0.35
C ASP A 83 -17.63 -2.16 0.97
N THR A 84 -16.35 -2.49 1.02
CA THR A 84 -15.67 -3.06 2.19
C THR A 84 -14.74 -2.04 2.84
N THR A 85 -14.85 -0.77 2.45
CA THR A 85 -14.10 0.33 3.03
C THR A 85 -14.45 0.48 4.49
N TYR A 86 -13.42 0.54 5.33
CA TYR A 86 -13.60 0.71 6.77
C TYR A 86 -14.44 1.95 7.10
N ASP A 87 -15.47 1.72 7.91
CA ASP A 87 -16.32 2.71 8.55
C ASP A 87 -15.92 2.86 10.03
N ALA A 88 -15.77 4.11 10.49
CA ALA A 88 -15.37 4.43 11.85
C ALA A 88 -16.40 3.98 12.89
N GLU A 89 -17.66 3.84 12.49
CA GLU A 89 -18.77 3.41 13.34
C GLU A 89 -18.90 1.87 13.39
N GLY A 90 -18.17 1.17 12.52
CA GLY A 90 -18.20 -0.28 12.39
C GLY A 90 -17.21 -1.03 13.28
N VAL A 91 -17.40 -2.34 13.38
CA VAL A 91 -16.44 -3.26 14.01
C VAL A 91 -15.41 -3.69 12.97
N ALA A 92 -14.12 -3.57 13.30
CA ALA A 92 -13.03 -4.06 12.45
C ALA A 92 -12.21 -5.13 13.19
N LEU A 93 -11.96 -6.25 12.52
CA LEU A 93 -11.07 -7.29 13.01
C LEU A 93 -9.70 -7.14 12.32
N PHE A 94 -8.64 -7.09 13.11
CA PHE A 94 -7.26 -7.06 12.60
C PHE A 94 -6.53 -8.33 12.98
N ARG A 95 -5.88 -8.94 11.99
CA ARG A 95 -4.85 -9.94 12.24
C ARG A 95 -3.52 -9.23 12.40
N VAL A 96 -2.95 -9.30 13.60
CA VAL A 96 -1.56 -8.90 13.85
C VAL A 96 -0.66 -10.09 13.52
N GLN A 97 0.32 -9.87 12.64
CA GLN A 97 1.26 -10.91 12.23
C GLN A 97 2.68 -10.35 12.14
N GLY A 98 3.67 -11.21 12.35
CA GLY A 98 5.09 -10.85 12.38
C GLY A 98 5.85 -11.73 13.38
N SER A 99 7.17 -11.68 13.33
CA SER A 99 8.06 -12.38 14.27
C SER A 99 8.85 -11.42 15.18
N GLY A 100 8.76 -10.11 14.93
CA GLY A 100 9.41 -9.08 15.75
C GLY A 100 9.13 -7.67 15.23
N PRO A 101 9.70 -6.63 15.88
CA PRO A 101 9.46 -5.23 15.55
C PRO A 101 9.74 -4.87 14.07
N GLU A 102 10.70 -5.55 13.46
CA GLU A 102 11.16 -5.29 12.09
C GLU A 102 10.24 -5.85 10.99
N ASN A 103 9.18 -6.59 11.35
CA ASN A 103 8.26 -7.19 10.37
C ASN A 103 6.81 -7.33 10.86
N MET A 104 6.42 -6.55 11.87
CA MET A 104 5.04 -6.53 12.33
C MET A 104 4.14 -5.78 11.35
N GLN A 105 2.96 -6.34 11.13
CA GLN A 105 1.88 -5.68 10.40
C GLN A 105 0.51 -6.06 10.97
N ALA A 106 -0.43 -5.15 10.87
CA ALA A 106 -1.83 -5.39 11.19
C ALA A 106 -2.65 -5.30 9.90
N ILE A 107 -3.37 -6.36 9.56
CA ILE A 107 -4.19 -6.42 8.35
C ILE A 107 -5.65 -6.57 8.77
N GLN A 108 -6.52 -5.69 8.29
CA GLN A 108 -7.96 -5.84 8.46
C GLN A 108 -8.43 -7.07 7.69
N ILE A 109 -9.13 -7.96 8.39
CA ILE A 109 -9.73 -9.18 7.84
C ILE A 109 -11.25 -9.16 8.03
N GLU A 110 -11.94 -10.09 7.38
CA GLU A 110 -13.37 -10.29 7.65
C GLU A 110 -13.58 -10.63 9.13
N ALA A 111 -14.53 -9.94 9.75
CA ALA A 111 -15.01 -10.34 11.07
C ALA A 111 -15.83 -11.62 10.90
N VAL A 112 -15.48 -12.67 11.63
CA VAL A 112 -16.30 -13.89 11.67
C VAL A 112 -17.48 -13.61 12.59
N SER A 113 -18.69 -13.57 12.03
CA SER A 113 -19.96 -13.52 12.75
C SER A 113 -20.46 -14.92 13.08
#